data_AF-A0A848LRL6-F1
#
_entry.id   AF-A0A848LRL6-F1
#
_cell.length_a   1.000
_cell.length_b   1.000
_cell.length_c   1.000
_cell.angle_alpha   90.00
_cell.angle_beta   90.00
_cell.angle_gamma   90.00
#
_symmetry.space_group_name_H-M   'P 1'
#
loop_
_entity.id
_entity.type
_entity.pdbx_description
1 polymer ?
#
loop_
_entity_poly.entity_id
_entity_poly.type
_entity_poly.pdbx_seq_one_letter_code
_entity_poly.pdbx_strand_id
1 'polypeptide(L)'
;MRAASIALALGVFTSGLFSGLLTAVLFLLQKVLKGLSGAEFTVVMQRFLPMARKAPVNQMLVMVSVLAPAAALVLERGRVGSTRFLLTLAGTAVFTAGVFAVSRYAAEPLYDIILGWNARALPTDWLTVRQRYFRINRVRMASSSLAFLMLLLAVMWPERPRPAPGAGTSSTASAPVQPAAWEAPPERGHP
;
A
#
# COMPACT_ATOMS: atom_id res chain seq x y z
N MET A 1 -17.99 7.51 1.96
CA MET A 1 -17.35 6.57 2.91
C MET A 1 -17.31 5.15 2.35
N ARG A 2 -18.43 4.52 1.96
CA ARG A 2 -18.41 3.17 1.36
C ARG A 2 -17.49 3.02 0.13
N ALA A 3 -17.50 3.98 -0.79
CA ALA A 3 -16.67 3.93 -1.99
C ALA A 3 -15.14 3.94 -1.71
N ALA A 4 -14.68 4.76 -0.75
CA ALA A 4 -13.26 4.82 -0.38
C ALA A 4 -12.80 3.49 0.25
N SER A 5 -13.61 2.91 1.14
CA SER A 5 -13.31 1.61 1.74
C SER A 5 -13.30 0.47 0.72
N ILE A 6 -14.21 0.48 -0.26
CA ILE A 6 -14.22 -0.51 -1.35
C ILE A 6 -12.94 -0.38 -2.20
N ALA A 7 -12.57 0.85 -2.57
CA ALA A 7 -11.37 1.11 -3.36
C ALA A 7 -10.10 0.69 -2.59
N LEU A 8 -10.02 0.99 -1.30
CA LEU A 8 -8.89 0.58 -0.46
C LEU A 8 -8.85 -0.95 -0.28
N ALA A 9 -9.99 -1.62 -0.04
CA ALA A 9 -10.06 -3.07 0.07
C ALA A 9 -9.63 -3.77 -1.23
N LEU A 10 -10.01 -3.22 -2.40
CA LEU A 10 -9.55 -3.69 -3.69
C LEU A 10 -8.03 -3.52 -3.85
N GLY A 11 -7.47 -2.40 -3.38
CA GLY A 11 -6.03 -2.17 -3.32
C GLY A 11 -5.30 -3.18 -2.42
N VAL A 12 -5.84 -3.48 -1.24
CA VAL A 12 -5.31 -4.50 -0.31
C VAL A 12 -5.32 -5.88 -0.98
N PHE A 13 -6.44 -6.27 -1.57
CA PHE A 13 -6.58 -7.57 -2.22
C PHE A 13 -5.58 -7.75 -3.36
N THR A 14 -5.51 -6.79 -4.27
CA THR A 14 -4.63 -6.89 -5.45
C THR A 14 -3.14 -6.76 -5.11
N SER A 15 -2.78 -5.88 -4.17
CA SER A 15 -1.39 -5.77 -3.70
C SER A 15 -0.95 -7.02 -2.92
N GLY A 16 -1.86 -7.64 -2.16
CA GLY A 16 -1.63 -8.91 -1.48
C GLY A 16 -1.39 -10.06 -2.46
N LEU A 17 -2.24 -10.20 -3.49
CA LEU A 17 -2.04 -11.19 -4.56
C LEU A 17 -0.71 -10.99 -5.29
N PHE A 18 -0.37 -9.74 -5.62
CA PHE A 18 0.90 -9.42 -6.28
C PHE A 18 2.11 -9.72 -5.39
N SER A 19 2.03 -9.38 -4.10
CA SER A 19 3.07 -9.72 -3.12
C SER A 19 3.24 -11.24 -3.01
N GLY A 20 2.15 -11.99 -2.93
CA GLY A 20 2.18 -13.47 -2.91
C GLY A 20 2.83 -14.05 -4.17
N LEU A 21 2.48 -13.51 -5.35
CA LEU A 21 3.10 -13.89 -6.62
C LEU A 21 4.62 -13.67 -6.59
N LEU A 22 5.10 -12.51 -6.13
CA LEU A 22 6.53 -12.25 -6.06
C LEU A 22 7.23 -13.12 -5.01
N THR A 23 6.59 -13.40 -3.88
CA THR A 23 7.10 -14.38 -2.92
C THR A 23 7.32 -15.73 -3.59
N ALA A 24 6.34 -16.24 -4.35
CA ALA A 24 6.50 -17.48 -5.11
C ALA A 24 7.67 -17.40 -6.12
N VAL A 25 7.83 -16.28 -6.83
CA VAL A 25 8.96 -16.06 -7.75
C VAL A 25 10.30 -16.12 -7.02
N LEU A 26 10.44 -15.51 -5.85
CA LEU A 26 11.70 -15.48 -5.11
C LEU A 26 12.04 -16.83 -4.47
N PHE A 27 11.08 -17.46 -3.81
CA PHE A 27 11.34 -18.65 -3.01
C PHE A 27 11.32 -19.94 -3.82
N LEU A 28 10.54 -19.98 -4.91
CA LEU A 28 10.46 -21.14 -5.79
C LEU A 28 11.33 -20.92 -7.03
N LEU A 29 10.96 -19.94 -7.88
CA LEU A 29 11.59 -19.79 -9.19
C LEU A 29 13.06 -19.36 -9.08
N GLN A 30 13.41 -18.33 -8.31
CA GLN A 30 14.82 -17.92 -8.19
C GLN A 30 15.68 -18.98 -7.52
N LYS A 31 15.13 -19.79 -6.62
CA LYS A 31 15.88 -20.89 -6.01
C LYS A 31 16.30 -21.90 -7.08
N VAL A 32 15.39 -22.25 -7.99
CA VAL A 32 15.70 -23.09 -9.17
C VAL A 32 16.72 -22.38 -10.08
N LEU A 33 16.48 -21.13 -10.44
CA LEU A 33 17.36 -20.37 -11.36
C LEU A 33 18.79 -20.17 -10.85
N LYS A 34 19.01 -20.15 -9.54
CA LYS A 34 20.35 -20.03 -8.93
C LYS A 34 21.22 -21.26 -9.17
N GLY A 35 20.61 -22.45 -9.27
CA GLY A 35 21.31 -23.71 -9.50
C GLY A 35 21.72 -23.94 -10.95
N LEU A 36 21.19 -23.14 -11.88
CA LEU A 36 21.45 -23.30 -13.31
C LEU A 36 22.81 -22.72 -13.72
N SER A 37 23.43 -23.37 -14.71
CA SER A 37 24.52 -22.78 -15.48
C SER A 37 24.03 -21.54 -16.25
N GLY A 38 24.95 -20.72 -16.76
CA GLY A 38 24.58 -19.53 -17.53
C GLY A 38 23.75 -19.85 -18.78
N ALA A 39 24.07 -20.96 -19.46
CA ALA A 39 23.37 -21.37 -20.68
C ALA A 39 21.94 -21.82 -20.39
N GLU A 40 21.76 -22.66 -19.37
CA GLU A 40 20.45 -23.11 -18.91
C GLU A 40 19.59 -21.93 -18.41
N PHE A 41 20.18 -21.05 -17.60
CA PHE A 41 19.52 -19.83 -17.13
C PHE A 41 19.01 -18.99 -18.31
N THR A 42 19.84 -18.80 -19.34
CA THR A 42 19.50 -18.04 -20.54
C THR A 42 18.29 -18.64 -21.25
N VAL A 43 18.34 -19.95 -21.53
CA VAL A 43 17.24 -20.66 -22.22
C VAL A 43 15.94 -20.58 -21.43
N VAL A 44 15.99 -20.81 -20.12
CA VAL A 44 14.80 -20.75 -19.25
C VAL A 44 14.24 -19.33 -19.22
N MET A 45 15.09 -18.31 -19.03
CA MET A 45 14.66 -16.92 -18.97
C MET A 45 14.11 -16.40 -20.30
N GLN A 46 14.69 -16.82 -21.44
CA GLN A 46 14.19 -16.46 -22.77
C GLN A 46 12.81 -17.03 -23.06
N ARG A 47 12.45 -18.18 -22.50
CA ARG A 47 11.09 -18.73 -22.58
C ARG A 47 10.16 -18.06 -21.58
N PHE A 48 10.63 -17.86 -20.34
CA PHE A 48 9.81 -17.35 -19.24
C PHE A 48 9.45 -15.87 -19.39
N LEU A 49 10.42 -15.00 -19.68
CA LEU A 49 10.25 -13.55 -19.65
C LEU A 49 9.19 -13.03 -20.64
N PRO A 50 9.12 -13.49 -21.91
CA PRO A 50 8.08 -13.03 -22.83
C PRO A 50 6.66 -13.37 -22.35
N MET A 51 6.48 -14.55 -21.76
CA MET A 51 5.20 -14.95 -21.16
C MET A 51 4.88 -14.10 -19.93
N ALA A 52 5.84 -13.95 -19.01
CA ALA A 52 5.63 -13.21 -17.77
C ALA A 52 5.38 -11.70 -17.98
N ARG A 53 6.06 -11.06 -18.95
CA ARG A 53 5.90 -9.63 -19.25
C ARG A 53 4.54 -9.29 -19.86
N LYS A 54 3.99 -10.20 -20.67
CA LYS A 54 2.72 -9.99 -21.38
C LYS A 54 1.52 -10.59 -20.65
N ALA A 55 1.72 -11.22 -19.49
CA ALA A 55 0.65 -11.82 -18.71
C ALA A 55 -0.39 -10.75 -18.29
N PRO A 56 -1.65 -10.81 -18.78
CA PRO A 56 -2.66 -9.80 -18.48
C PRO A 56 -2.96 -9.68 -16.99
N VAL A 57 -2.91 -10.81 -16.28
CA VAL A 57 -3.09 -10.86 -14.82
C VAL A 57 -2.05 -10.01 -14.09
N ASN A 58 -0.79 -10.07 -14.50
CA ASN A 58 0.28 -9.29 -13.86
C ASN A 58 0.08 -7.79 -14.08
N GLN A 59 -0.32 -7.39 -15.29
CA GLN A 59 -0.61 -5.99 -15.61
C GLN A 59 -1.83 -5.48 -14.83
N MET A 60 -2.91 -6.27 -14.77
CA MET A 60 -4.11 -5.95 -14.01
C MET A 60 -3.80 -5.77 -12.52
N LEU A 61 -3.07 -6.72 -11.91
CA LEU A 61 -2.70 -6.64 -10.50
C LEU A 61 -1.90 -5.37 -10.19
N VAL A 62 -0.91 -5.03 -11.02
CA VAL A 62 -0.10 -3.81 -10.82
C VAL A 62 -0.95 -2.56 -10.97
N MET A 63 -1.75 -2.46 -12.04
CA MET A 63 -2.54 -1.25 -12.30
C MET A 63 -3.59 -1.02 -11.23
N VAL A 64 -4.32 -2.06 -10.81
CA VAL A 64 -5.34 -1.92 -9.77
C VAL A 64 -4.71 -1.62 -8.41
N SER A 65 -3.55 -2.20 -8.09
CA SER A 65 -2.82 -1.90 -6.85
C SER A 65 -2.35 -0.44 -6.75
N VAL A 66 -2.23 0.26 -7.87
CA VAL A 66 -1.91 1.70 -7.91
C VAL A 66 -3.19 2.54 -7.93
N LEU A 67 -4.10 2.25 -8.85
CA LEU A 67 -5.25 3.10 -9.13
C LEU A 67 -6.32 3.04 -8.04
N ALA A 68 -6.58 1.87 -7.44
CA ALA A 68 -7.61 1.72 -6.43
C ALA A 68 -7.30 2.50 -5.14
N PRO A 69 -6.11 2.37 -4.52
CA PRO A 69 -5.80 3.18 -3.33
C PRO A 69 -5.57 4.66 -3.68
N ALA A 70 -5.12 5.01 -4.89
CA ALA A 70 -5.12 6.40 -5.35
C ALA A 70 -6.54 6.99 -5.41
N ALA A 71 -7.53 6.25 -5.90
CA ALA A 71 -8.93 6.66 -5.87
C ALA A 71 -9.44 6.82 -4.42
N ALA A 72 -9.04 5.93 -3.51
CA ALA A 72 -9.37 6.07 -2.09
C ALA A 72 -8.84 7.38 -1.50
N LEU A 73 -7.60 7.77 -1.83
CA LEU A 73 -7.02 9.07 -1.41
C LEU A 73 -7.82 10.27 -1.91
N VAL A 74 -8.25 10.26 -3.19
CA VAL A 74 -9.06 11.34 -3.77
C VAL A 74 -10.42 11.46 -3.07
N LEU A 75 -11.04 10.31 -2.73
CA LEU A 75 -12.31 10.25 -2.01
C LEU A 75 -12.17 10.65 -0.53
N GLU A 76 -10.99 10.46 0.06
CA GLU A 76 -10.66 10.81 1.45
C GLU A 76 -9.98 12.17 1.59
N ARG A 77 -9.90 13.00 0.53
CA ARG A 77 -9.21 14.31 0.54
C ARG A 77 -9.64 15.27 1.66
N GLY A 78 -10.85 15.13 2.17
CA GLY A 78 -11.34 15.91 3.32
C GLY A 78 -10.85 15.40 4.69
N ARG A 79 -9.89 14.47 4.71
CA ARG A 79 -9.30 13.81 5.90
C ARG A 79 -7.78 13.69 5.78
N VAL A 80 -7.16 14.60 5.03
CA VAL A 80 -5.70 14.73 4.94
C VAL A 80 -5.13 14.82 6.36
N GLY A 81 -4.05 14.07 6.60
CA GLY A 81 -3.41 13.97 7.92
C GLY A 81 -3.97 12.90 8.86
N SER A 82 -5.12 12.29 8.56
CA SER A 82 -5.59 11.14 9.34
C SER A 82 -4.67 9.92 9.15
N THR A 83 -4.52 9.07 10.17
CA THR A 83 -3.67 7.87 10.10
C THR A 83 -4.01 6.98 8.92
N ARG A 84 -5.31 6.76 8.66
CA ARG A 84 -5.79 5.99 7.51
C ARG A 84 -5.36 6.61 6.17
N PHE A 85 -5.48 7.92 6.03
CA PHE A 85 -5.05 8.63 4.82
C PHE A 85 -3.54 8.52 4.63
N LEU A 86 -2.75 8.74 5.69
CA LEU A 86 -1.28 8.67 5.63
C LEU A 86 -0.78 7.26 5.32
N LEU A 87 -1.37 6.23 5.92
CA LEU A 87 -1.04 4.82 5.61
C LEU A 87 -1.41 4.47 4.16
N THR A 88 -2.56 4.94 3.67
CA THR A 88 -2.96 4.73 2.28
C THR A 88 -2.01 5.41 1.30
N LEU A 89 -1.61 6.66 1.62
CA LEU A 89 -0.67 7.43 0.81
C LEU A 89 0.70 6.77 0.78
N ALA A 90 1.24 6.40 1.96
CA ALA A 90 2.52 5.72 2.08
C ALA A 90 2.51 4.37 1.34
N GLY A 91 1.47 3.55 1.54
CA GLY A 91 1.33 2.26 0.86
C GLY A 91 1.29 2.40 -0.67
N THR A 92 0.52 3.38 -1.16
CA THR A 92 0.41 3.68 -2.60
C THR A 92 1.75 4.17 -3.17
N ALA A 93 2.44 5.07 -2.45
CA ALA A 93 3.74 5.58 -2.86
C ALA A 93 4.80 4.48 -2.88
N VAL A 94 4.86 3.63 -1.85
CA VAL A 94 5.78 2.48 -1.78
C VAL A 94 5.53 1.49 -2.90
N PHE A 95 4.27 1.15 -3.19
CA PHE A 95 3.95 0.25 -4.31
C PHE A 95 4.35 0.88 -5.64
N THR A 96 4.02 2.15 -5.84
CA THR A 96 4.31 2.85 -7.10
C THR A 96 5.81 2.97 -7.34
N ALA A 97 6.59 3.42 -6.35
CA ALA A 97 8.03 3.54 -6.48
C ALA A 97 8.73 2.17 -6.55
N GLY A 98 8.42 1.28 -5.60
CA GLY A 98 9.16 0.03 -5.42
C GLY A 98 8.72 -1.13 -6.33
N VAL A 99 7.48 -1.12 -6.83
CA VAL A 99 6.99 -2.12 -7.78
C VAL A 99 6.89 -1.54 -9.17
N PHE A 100 6.06 -0.51 -9.39
CA PHE A 100 5.77 -0.02 -10.73
C PHE A 100 7.01 0.61 -11.38
N ALA A 101 7.64 1.60 -10.72
CA ALA A 101 8.80 2.28 -11.28
C ALA A 101 10.01 1.35 -11.39
N VAL A 102 10.29 0.52 -10.38
CA VAL A 102 11.37 -0.50 -10.47
C VAL A 102 11.11 -1.49 -11.62
N SER A 103 9.87 -1.91 -11.85
CA SER A 103 9.56 -2.79 -12.99
C SER A 103 9.86 -2.10 -14.32
N ARG A 104 9.37 -0.86 -14.49
CA ARG A 104 9.47 -0.11 -15.73
C ARG A 104 10.89 0.33 -16.07
N TYR A 105 11.62 0.86 -15.08
CA TYR A 105 12.91 1.53 -15.29
C TYR A 105 14.13 0.66 -14.98
N ALA A 106 13.96 -0.46 -14.28
CA ALA A 106 15.07 -1.35 -13.95
C ALA A 106 14.86 -2.78 -14.45
N ALA A 107 13.69 -3.38 -14.19
CA ALA A 107 13.45 -4.78 -14.54
C ALA A 107 13.31 -4.98 -16.05
N GLU A 108 12.46 -4.19 -16.71
CA GLU A 108 12.21 -4.30 -18.16
C GLU A 108 13.48 -4.12 -19.00
N PRO A 109 14.32 -3.08 -18.81
CA PRO A 109 15.57 -2.97 -19.55
C PRO A 109 16.51 -4.16 -19.32
N LEU A 110 16.54 -4.70 -18.11
CA LEU A 110 17.34 -5.88 -17.80
C LEU A 110 16.81 -7.14 -18.50
N TYR A 111 15.49 -7.25 -18.66
CA TYR A 111 14.88 -8.34 -19.41
C TYR A 111 15.29 -8.28 -20.89
N ASP A 112 15.33 -7.09 -21.49
CA ASP A 112 15.76 -6.94 -22.88
C ASP A 112 17.22 -7.38 -23.07
N ILE A 113 18.11 -7.08 -22.12
CA ILE A 113 19.49 -7.58 -22.11
C ILE A 113 19.53 -9.11 -22.08
N ILE A 114 18.81 -9.74 -21.15
CA ILE A 114 18.79 -11.21 -20.99
C ILE A 114 18.19 -11.87 -22.25
N LEU A 115 17.18 -11.26 -22.85
CA LEU A 115 16.56 -11.77 -24.07
C LEU A 115 17.52 -11.75 -25.26
N GLY A 116 18.46 -10.80 -25.31
CA GLY A 116 19.47 -10.69 -26.36
C GLY A 116 20.66 -11.65 -26.24
N TRP A 117 20.76 -12.44 -25.17
CA TRP A 117 21.89 -13.35 -24.97
C TRP A 117 21.91 -14.54 -25.93
N ASN A 118 23.13 -14.97 -26.29
CA ASN A 118 23.37 -16.24 -26.96
C ASN A 118 23.78 -17.30 -25.93
N ALA A 119 22.97 -18.34 -25.74
CA ALA A 119 23.25 -19.39 -24.76
C ALA A 119 24.54 -20.20 -25.03
N ARG A 120 25.04 -20.21 -26.28
CA ARG A 120 26.30 -20.87 -26.65
C ARG A 120 27.54 -19.96 -26.51
N ALA A 121 27.32 -18.66 -26.34
CA ALA A 121 28.36 -17.65 -26.24
C ALA A 121 27.90 -16.53 -25.30
N LEU A 122 27.95 -16.80 -24.00
CA LEU A 122 27.50 -15.87 -22.96
C LEU A 122 28.40 -14.64 -22.87
N PRO A 123 27.83 -13.45 -22.61
CA PRO A 123 28.62 -12.28 -22.22
C PRO A 123 29.44 -12.54 -20.97
N THR A 124 30.62 -11.95 -20.86
CA THR A 124 31.52 -12.13 -19.71
C THR A 124 30.92 -11.65 -18.39
N ASP A 125 29.95 -10.73 -18.43
CA ASP A 125 29.27 -10.14 -17.28
C ASP A 125 27.93 -10.81 -16.92
N TRP A 126 27.58 -11.95 -17.54
CA TRP A 126 26.28 -12.61 -17.37
C TRP A 126 25.91 -12.86 -15.90
N LEU A 127 26.90 -13.19 -15.06
CA LEU A 127 26.69 -13.46 -13.64
C LEU A 127 26.26 -12.20 -12.89
N THR A 128 26.84 -11.04 -13.23
CA THR A 128 26.50 -9.74 -12.67
C THR A 128 25.07 -9.35 -13.04
N VAL A 129 24.67 -9.54 -14.30
CA VAL A 129 23.30 -9.29 -14.77
C VAL A 129 22.31 -10.22 -14.03
N ARG A 130 22.64 -11.51 -13.88
CA ARG A 130 21.81 -12.47 -13.12
C ARG A 130 21.62 -12.03 -11.67
N GLN A 131 22.70 -11.62 -11.00
CA GLN A 131 22.62 -11.10 -9.62
C GLN A 131 21.75 -9.84 -9.53
N ARG A 132 21.87 -8.94 -10.50
CA ARG A 132 21.02 -7.74 -10.60
C ARG A 132 19.54 -8.11 -10.75
N TYR A 133 19.21 -9.10 -11.58
CA TYR A 133 17.85 -9.61 -11.74
C TYR A 133 17.27 -10.11 -10.40
N PHE A 134 18.04 -10.91 -9.63
CA PHE A 134 17.60 -11.37 -8.31
C PHE A 134 17.44 -10.24 -7.30
N ARG A 135 18.33 -9.23 -7.32
CA ARG A 135 18.23 -8.06 -6.43
C ARG A 135 17.00 -7.22 -6.74
N ILE A 136 16.72 -6.95 -8.03
CA ILE A 136 15.54 -6.19 -8.45
C ILE A 136 14.25 -6.87 -7.96
N ASN A 137 14.14 -8.18 -8.15
CA ASN A 137 12.95 -8.91 -7.69
C ASN A 137 12.82 -8.92 -6.16
N ARG A 138 13.94 -8.94 -5.40
CA ARG A 138 13.92 -8.73 -3.95
C ARG A 138 13.37 -7.36 -3.55
N VAL A 139 13.79 -6.31 -4.23
CA VAL A 139 13.27 -4.95 -4.00
C VAL A 139 11.77 -4.89 -4.29
N ARG A 140 11.33 -5.45 -5.42
CA ARG A 140 9.90 -5.48 -5.80
C ARG A 140 9.06 -6.27 -4.79
N MET A 141 9.54 -7.43 -4.34
CA MET A 141 8.85 -8.23 -3.33
C MET A 141 8.72 -7.46 -2.02
N ALA A 142 9.84 -6.97 -1.45
CA ALA A 142 9.84 -6.24 -0.20
C ALA A 142 8.92 -4.99 -0.25
N SER A 143 8.98 -4.24 -1.36
CA SER A 143 8.13 -3.07 -1.56
C SER A 143 6.64 -3.45 -1.66
N SER A 144 6.31 -4.50 -2.42
CA SER A 144 4.92 -4.96 -2.53
C SER A 144 4.37 -5.47 -1.20
N SER A 145 5.16 -6.18 -0.40
CA SER A 145 4.76 -6.66 0.92
C SER A 145 4.57 -5.51 1.90
N LEU A 146 5.50 -4.54 1.92
CA LEU A 146 5.40 -3.36 2.78
C LEU A 146 4.16 -2.53 2.42
N ALA A 147 3.93 -2.29 1.13
CA ALA A 147 2.74 -1.59 0.66
C ALA A 147 1.46 -2.33 1.04
N PHE A 148 1.40 -3.65 0.83
CA PHE A 148 0.26 -4.47 1.24
C PHE A 148 -0.03 -4.33 2.74
N LEU A 149 0.99 -4.42 3.60
CA LEU A 149 0.82 -4.27 5.05
C LEU A 149 0.32 -2.86 5.42
N MET A 150 0.86 -1.81 4.80
CA MET A 150 0.40 -0.43 5.04
C MET A 150 -1.07 -0.24 4.63
N LEU A 151 -1.47 -0.75 3.46
CA LEU A 151 -2.85 -0.68 2.99
C LEU A 151 -3.79 -1.51 3.85
N LEU A 152 -3.35 -2.70 4.29
CA LEU A 152 -4.13 -3.56 5.19
C LEU A 152 -4.38 -2.85 6.53
N LEU A 153 -3.34 -2.26 7.12
CA LEU A 153 -3.45 -1.46 8.34
C LEU A 153 -4.37 -0.25 8.14
N ALA A 154 -4.31 0.40 6.97
CA ALA A 154 -5.21 1.51 6.66
C ALA A 154 -6.69 1.08 6.61
N VAL A 155 -6.98 -0.09 6.04
CA VAL A 155 -8.34 -0.65 5.99
C VAL A 155 -8.85 -1.02 7.38
N MET A 156 -7.96 -1.55 8.24
CA MET A 156 -8.28 -1.93 9.61
C MET A 156 -8.37 -0.75 10.58
N TRP A 157 -7.85 0.42 10.19
CA TRP A 157 -7.80 1.58 11.08
C TRP A 157 -9.21 2.14 11.33
N PRO A 158 -9.65 2.25 12.60
CA PRO A 158 -10.97 2.79 12.93
C PRO A 158 -11.09 4.25 12.49
N GLU A 159 -12.15 4.57 11.76
CA GLU A 159 -12.49 5.97 11.48
C GLU A 159 -13.12 6.59 12.73
N ARG A 160 -12.53 7.65 13.28
CA ARG A 160 -13.24 8.47 14.28
C ARG A 160 -14.40 9.20 13.59
N PRO A 161 -15.62 9.21 14.17
CA PRO A 161 -16.72 10.00 13.66
C PRO A 161 -16.32 11.47 13.52
N ARG A 162 -16.75 12.13 12.44
CA ARG A 162 -16.62 13.59 12.37
C ARG A 162 -17.44 14.19 13.51
N PRO A 163 -16.92 15.17 14.26
CA PRO A 163 -17.77 15.98 15.13
C PRO A 163 -18.89 16.58 14.27
N ALA A 164 -20.12 16.50 14.76
CA ALA A 164 -21.28 17.01 14.04
C ALA A 164 -21.09 18.50 13.72
N PRO A 165 -21.50 18.98 12.53
CA PRO A 165 -21.51 20.41 12.24
C PRO A 165 -22.37 21.11 13.31
N GLY A 166 -21.76 21.98 14.12
CA GLY A 166 -22.44 22.73 15.18
C GLY A 166 -22.18 22.29 16.62
N ALA A 167 -21.39 21.23 16.87
CA ALA A 167 -21.06 20.79 18.24
C ALA A 167 -20.01 21.67 18.96
N GLY A 168 -19.75 22.89 18.45
CA GLY A 168 -18.71 23.76 18.94
C GLY A 168 -19.14 25.22 18.96
N THR A 169 -20.11 25.55 19.81
CA THR A 169 -20.22 26.82 20.55
C THR A 169 -21.33 26.72 21.62
N SER A 170 -21.31 25.72 22.50
CA SER A 170 -21.93 25.89 23.82
C SER A 170 -20.91 26.56 24.74
N SER A 171 -20.66 27.84 24.45
CA SER A 171 -19.99 28.76 25.36
C SER A 171 -20.85 28.84 26.62
N THR A 172 -20.36 28.25 27.72
CA THR A 172 -20.66 28.62 29.12
C THR A 172 -22.05 29.21 29.35
N ALA A 173 -23.04 28.35 29.56
CA ALA A 173 -24.25 28.76 30.27
C ALA A 173 -23.83 29.20 31.68
N SER A 174 -23.86 30.51 31.92
CA SER A 174 -23.77 31.09 33.26
C SER A 174 -24.77 30.38 34.16
N ALA A 175 -24.27 29.74 35.22
CA ALA A 175 -25.13 29.18 36.25
C ALA A 175 -26.05 30.29 36.78
N PRO A 176 -27.37 30.06 36.93
CA PRO A 176 -28.22 31.04 37.57
C PRO A 176 -27.78 31.19 39.02
N VAL A 177 -27.37 32.41 39.38
CA VAL A 177 -27.19 32.81 40.79
C VAL A 177 -28.55 32.64 41.48
N GLN A 178 -28.66 31.65 42.36
CA GLN A 178 -29.80 31.55 43.27
C GLN A 178 -29.77 32.76 44.21
N PRO A 179 -30.80 33.63 44.22
CA PRO A 179 -30.92 34.63 45.26
C PRO A 179 -31.14 33.92 46.59
N ALA A 180 -30.36 34.33 47.60
CA ALA A 180 -30.40 33.79 48.95
C ALA A 180 -31.83 33.77 49.50
N ALA A 181 -32.21 32.63 50.07
CA ALA A 181 -33.47 32.49 50.80
C ALA A 181 -33.51 33.52 51.94
N TRP A 182 -34.46 34.44 51.84
CA TRP A 182 -34.86 35.31 52.94
C TRP A 182 -35.50 34.44 54.02
N GLU A 183 -34.79 34.24 55.14
CA GLU A 183 -35.36 33.67 56.37
C GLU A 183 -36.20 34.76 57.05
N ALA A 184 -37.51 34.51 57.19
CA ALA A 184 -38.41 35.39 57.91
C ALA A 184 -38.10 35.36 59.43
N PRO A 185 -38.12 36.51 60.14
CA PRO A 185 -37.87 36.53 61.57
C PRO A 185 -39.04 35.92 62.36
N PRO A 186 -38.77 35.28 63.52
CA PRO A 186 -39.77 34.59 64.31
C PRO A 186 -40.79 35.56 64.93
N GLU A 187 -42.07 35.20 64.83
CA GLU A 187 -43.19 35.89 65.47
C GLU A 187 -42.98 35.95 66.99
N ARG A 188 -42.93 37.17 67.53
CA ARG A 188 -43.06 37.40 68.97
C ARG A 188 -44.54 37.40 69.31
N GLY A 189 -45.01 36.27 69.85
CA GLY A 189 -46.29 36.20 70.53
C GLY A 189 -46.28 37.05 71.80
N HIS A 190 -47.36 37.79 72.01
CA HIS A 190 -47.74 38.30 73.33
C HIS A 190 -49.24 38.01 73.58
N PRO A 191 -49.60 37.61 74.80
CA PRO A 191 -50.99 37.38 75.25
C PRO A 191 -51.79 38.68 75.42
#